data_AF-N0E5E3-F1
#
_entry.id   AF-N0E5E3-F1
#
_cell.length_a   1.000
_cell.length_b   1.000
_cell.length_c   1.000
_cell.angle_alpha   90.00
_cell.angle_beta   90.00
_cell.angle_gamma   90.00
#
_symmetry.space_group_name_H-M   'P 1'
#
loop_
_entity.id
_entity.type
_entity.pdbx_description
1 polymer ?
#
loop_
_entity_poly.entity_id
_entity_poly.type
_entity_poly.pdbx_seq_one_letter_code
_entity_poly.pdbx_strand_id
1 'polypeptide(L)' 'MPPVKKIVLWLLVIFALYAILVSPDDAASLVGTIWDILVNGIKNIGRFFDTLLSR' A
#
# COMPACT_ATOMS: atom_id res chain seq x y z
N MET A 1 32.73 -0.06 -9.37
CA MET A 1 31.48 -0.70 -9.84
C MET A 1 30.44 0.40 -9.90
N PRO A 2 29.89 0.77 -11.08
CA PRO A 2 28.76 1.71 -11.09
C PRO A 2 27.70 1.15 -10.14
N PRO A 3 27.11 1.96 -9.25
CA PRO A 3 26.24 1.45 -8.20
C PRO A 3 24.97 0.91 -8.85
N VAL A 4 24.97 -0.38 -9.21
CA VAL A 4 23.86 -1.09 -9.85
C VAL A 4 22.57 -0.85 -9.07
N LYS A 5 22.68 -0.81 -7.73
CA LYS A 5 21.60 -0.43 -6.81
C LYS A 5 20.94 0.91 -7.17
N LYS A 6 21.71 1.94 -7.51
CA LYS A 6 21.19 3.28 -7.85
C LYS A 6 20.45 3.25 -9.18
N ILE A 7 20.97 2.53 -10.17
CA ILE A 7 20.34 2.41 -11.50
C ILE A 7 19.03 1.64 -11.40
N VAL A 8 19.03 0.50 -10.71
CA VAL A 8 17.83 -0.32 -10.49
C VAL A 8 16.77 0.47 -9.72
N LEU A 9 17.17 1.20 -8.67
CA LEU A 9 16.24 2.03 -7.90
C LEU A 9 15.60 3.11 -8.78
N TRP A 10 16.41 3.83 -9.57
CA TRP A 10 15.89 4.86 -10.47
C TRP A 10 14.98 4.30 -11.56
N LEU A 11 15.29 3.11 -12.11
CA LEU A 11 14.42 2.42 -13.05
C LEU A 11 13.08 2.07 -12.41
N LEU A 12 13.09 1.53 -11.19
CA LEU A 12 11.88 1.23 -10.43
C LEU A 12 11.03 2.49 -10.17
N VAL A 13 11.66 3.60 -9.80
CA VAL A 13 10.96 4.87 -9.53
C VAL A 13 10.31 5.40 -10.80
N ILE A 14 11.04 5.46 -11.92
CA ILE A 14 10.51 5.94 -13.20
C ILE A 14 9.36 5.04 -13.67
N PHE A 15 9.51 3.74 -13.54
CA PHE A 15 8.46 2.77 -13.87
C PHE A 15 7.21 2.97 -13.00
N ALA A 16 7.38 3.14 -11.69
CA ALA A 16 6.26 3.38 -10.77
C ALA A 16 5.52 4.68 -11.10
N LEU A 17 6.25 5.77 -11.37
CA LEU A 17 5.66 7.03 -11.80
C LEU A 17 4.91 6.88 -13.13
N TYR A 18 5.48 6.16 -14.10
CA TYR A 18 4.82 5.88 -15.38
C TYR A 18 3.52 5.08 -15.18
N ALA A 19 3.55 4.02 -14.37
CA ALA A 19 2.37 3.21 -14.08
C ALA A 19 1.25 4.02 -13.41
N ILE A 20 1.58 4.92 -12.48
CA ILE A 20 0.60 5.82 -11.85
C ILE A 20 0.00 6.79 -12.87
N LEU A 21 0.82 7.36 -13.77
CA LEU A 21 0.36 8.36 -14.75
C LEU A 21 -0.41 7.75 -15.93
N VAL A 22 -0.06 6.54 -16.35
CA VAL A 22 -0.68 5.86 -17.50
C VAL A 22 -1.93 5.08 -17.10
N SER A 23 -1.91 4.43 -15.94
CA SER A 23 -3.03 3.66 -15.41
C SER A 23 -3.38 4.13 -13.99
N PRO A 24 -3.91 5.36 -13.84
CA PRO A 24 -4.24 5.93 -12.53
C PRO A 24 -5.33 5.14 -11.81
N ASP A 25 -6.30 4.58 -12.54
CA ASP A 25 -7.39 3.80 -11.96
C ASP A 25 -6.86 2.50 -11.32
N ASP A 26 -5.96 1.80 -12.02
CA ASP A 26 -5.32 0.59 -11.50
C ASP A 26 -4.48 0.91 -10.25
N ALA A 27 -3.69 1.98 -10.28
CA ALA A 27 -2.91 2.43 -9.12
C ALA A 27 -3.81 2.81 -7.92
N ALA A 28 -4.91 3.52 -8.18
CA ALA A 28 -5.88 3.91 -7.15
C ALA A 28 -6.59 2.70 -6.54
N SER A 29 -6.96 1.71 -7.36
CA SER A 29 -7.59 0.47 -6.88
C SER A 29 -6.65 -0.34 -5.99
N LEU A 30 -5.36 -0.41 -6.32
CA LEU A 30 -4.33 -1.09 -5.53
C LEU A 30 -4.14 -0.42 -4.17
N VAL A 31 -3.99 0.91 -4.16
CA VAL A 31 -3.86 1.69 -2.93
C VAL A 31 -5.13 1.58 -2.08
N GLY A 32 -6.31 1.66 -2.70
CA GLY A 32 -7.60 1.47 -2.03
C GLY A 32 -7.72 0.09 -1.37
N THR A 33 -7.32 -0.96 -2.08
CA THR A 33 -7.32 -2.33 -1.55
C THR A 33 -6.41 -2.47 -0.34
N ILE A 34 -5.20 -1.90 -0.40
CA ILE A 34 -4.25 -1.92 0.74
C ILE A 34 -4.84 -1.16 1.93
N TRP A 35 -5.42 0.01 1.67
CA TRP A 35 -6.05 0.84 2.70
C TRP A 35 -7.21 0.13 3.38
N ASP A 36 -8.08 -0.52 2.60
CA ASP A 36 -9.20 -1.28 3.13
C ASP A 36 -8.74 -2.44 4.01
N ILE A 37 -7.68 -3.16 3.62
CA ILE A 37 -7.10 -4.22 4.46
C ILE A 37 -6.63 -3.64 5.80
N LEU A 38 -5.92 -2.51 5.79
CA LEU A 38 -5.43 -1.87 7.01
C LEU A 38 -6.58 -1.42 7.92
N VAL A 39 -7.57 -0.70 7.37
CA VAL A 39 -8.71 -0.19 8.13
C VAL A 39 -9.55 -1.33 8.69
N ASN A 40 -9.82 -2.37 7.89
CA ASN A 40 -10.55 -3.54 8.36
C ASN A 40 -9.77 -4.30 9.44
N GLY A 41 -8.46 -4.42 9.29
CA GLY A 41 -7.58 -5.01 10.30
C GLY A 41 -7.67 -4.26 11.64
N ILE A 42 -7.51 -2.94 11.62
CA ILE A 42 -7.59 -2.08 12.81
C ILE A 42 -9.00 -2.17 13.44
N LYS A 43 -10.06 -2.12 12.62
CA LYS A 43 -11.45 -2.21 13.09
C LYS A 43 -11.74 -3.56 13.76
N ASN A 44 -11.18 -4.64 13.24
CA ASN A 44 -11.32 -5.97 13.85
C ASN A 44 -10.61 -6.05 15.20
N ILE A 45 -9.44 -5.43 15.33
CA ILE A 45 -8.73 -5.33 16.61
C ILE A 45 -9.54 -4.51 17.62
N GLY A 46 -10.06 -3.34 17.22
CA GLY A 46 -10.92 -2.52 18.08
C GLY A 46 -12.15 -3.30 18.58
N ARG A 47 -12.87 -3.97 17.66
CA ARG A 47 -14.02 -4.81 18.00
C ARG A 47 -13.67 -5.94 18.98
N PHE A 48 -12.49 -6.53 18.84
CA PHE A 48 -12.01 -7.56 19.75
C PHE A 48 -11.85 -7.00 21.17
N PHE A 49 -11.21 -5.84 21.33
CA PHE A 49 -11.06 -5.20 22.64
C PHE A 49 -12.39 -4.73 23.21
N ASP A 50 -13.29 -4.17 22.40
CA ASP A 50 -14.65 -3.80 22.83
C ASP A 50 -15.38 -5.01 23.42
N THR A 51 -15.28 -6.17 22.75
CA THR A 51 -15.90 -7.42 23.22
C THR A 51 -15.29 -7.94 24.53
N LEU A 52 -14.00 -7.66 24.77
CA LEU A 52 -13.32 -8.04 26.02
C LEU A 52 -13.69 -7.11 27.17
N LEU A 53 -13.80 -5.81 26.92
CA LEU A 53 -14.10 -4.78 27.93
C LEU A 53 -15.59 -4.71 28.25
N SER A 54 -16.46 -5.10 27.33
CA SER A 54 -17.91 -5.16 27.53
C SER A 54 -18.38 -6.43 28.25
N ARG A 55 -17.46 -7.25 28.75
CA ARG A 55 -17.72 -8.42 29.60
C ARG A 55 -17.30 -8.13 31.03
#